data_AF-A0A661UU51-F1
#
_entry.id   AF-A0A661UU51-F1
#
_cell.length_a   1.000
_cell.length_b   1.000
_cell.length_c   1.000
_cell.angle_alpha   90.00
_cell.angle_beta   90.00
_cell.angle_gamma   90.00
#
_symmetry.space_group_name_H-M   'P 1'
#
loop_
_entity.id
_entity.type
_entity.pdbx_description
1 polymer ?
#
loop_
_entity_poly.entity_id
_entity_poly.type
_entity_poly.pdbx_seq_one_letter_code
_entity_poly.pdbx_strand_id
1 'polypeptide(L)'
;MPKITKPISDALNDQINRELESAYIYLAMSTWTDGKNLPGAAGWLRLQWEEEILHATKLIDYISERGGTVSLKAIAKPRATYKDLLDVFRQVLKHEEAVTAAINTLYDKASR
;
A
#
# COMPACT_ATOMS: atom_id res chain seq x y z
N MET A 1 9.66 2.57 -26.00
CA MET A 1 9.21 3.72 -25.19
C MET A 1 10.41 4.34 -24.48
N PRO A 2 10.46 5.65 -24.23
CA PRO A 2 11.57 6.25 -23.49
C PRO A 2 11.65 5.69 -22.07
N LYS A 3 12.87 5.34 -21.67
CA LYS A 3 13.19 4.76 -20.37
C LYS A 3 12.83 5.74 -19.26
N ILE A 4 12.21 5.23 -18.20
CA ILE A 4 11.89 6.05 -17.03
C ILE A 4 13.17 6.63 -16.39
N THR A 5 13.11 7.88 -15.94
CA THR A 5 14.26 8.52 -15.30
C THR A 5 14.53 7.91 -13.94
N LYS A 6 15.80 7.90 -13.50
CA LYS A 6 16.18 7.32 -12.21
C LYS A 6 15.37 7.89 -11.02
N PRO A 7 15.16 9.23 -10.90
CA PRO A 7 14.40 9.78 -9.78
C PRO A 7 12.95 9.30 -9.72
N ILE A 8 12.28 9.16 -10.88
CA ILE A 8 10.91 8.65 -10.94
C ILE A 8 10.88 7.13 -10.68
N SER A 9 11.85 6.39 -11.22
CA SER A 9 12.00 4.96 -10.94
C SER A 9 12.19 4.67 -9.46
N ASP A 10 13.01 5.46 -8.77
CA ASP A 10 13.24 5.32 -7.33
C ASP A 10 11.94 5.63 -6.54
N ALA A 11 11.24 6.71 -6.90
CA ALA A 11 9.98 7.09 -6.27
C ALA A 11 8.86 6.04 -6.46
N LEU A 12 8.77 5.42 -7.64
CA LEU A 12 7.82 4.33 -7.89
C LEU A 12 8.17 3.07 -7.10
N ASN A 13 9.46 2.74 -6.96
CA ASN A 13 9.88 1.64 -6.08
C ASN A 13 9.53 1.91 -4.61
N ASP A 14 9.67 3.15 -4.15
CA ASP A 14 9.19 3.54 -2.82
C ASP A 14 7.68 3.37 -2.70
N GLN A 15 6.92 3.76 -3.72
CA GLN A 15 5.46 3.59 -3.72
C GLN A 15 5.05 2.11 -3.72
N ILE A 16 5.70 1.25 -4.51
CA ILE A 16 5.46 -0.20 -4.48
C ILE A 16 5.60 -0.74 -3.05
N ASN A 17 6.65 -0.33 -2.34
CA ASN A 17 6.86 -0.81 -0.98
C ASN A 17 5.80 -0.27 0.00
N ARG A 18 5.28 0.94 -0.23
CA ARG A 18 4.15 1.49 0.54
C ARG A 18 2.89 0.68 0.32
N GLU A 19 2.53 0.34 -0.92
CA GLU A 19 1.34 -0.47 -1.18
C GLU A 19 1.45 -1.88 -0.58
N LEU A 20 2.64 -2.50 -0.64
CA LEU A 20 2.88 -3.79 0.01
C LEU A 20 2.80 -3.70 1.55
N GLU A 21 3.25 -2.58 2.14
CA GLU A 21 3.07 -2.31 3.56
C GLU A 21 1.59 -2.09 3.92
N SER A 22 0.84 -1.31 3.12
CA SER A 22 -0.61 -1.12 3.24
C SER A 22 -1.32 -2.47 3.25
N ALA A 23 -1.02 -3.32 2.28
CA ALA A 23 -1.54 -4.66 2.19
C ALA A 23 -1.28 -5.44 3.50
N TYR A 24 -0.04 -5.45 3.98
CA TYR A 24 0.30 -6.23 5.18
C TYR A 24 -0.39 -5.70 6.45
N ILE A 25 -0.59 -4.39 6.54
CA ILE A 25 -1.37 -3.74 7.60
C ILE A 25 -2.85 -4.18 7.53
N TYR A 26 -3.48 -4.14 6.36
CA TYR A 26 -4.88 -4.53 6.19
C TYR A 26 -5.12 -6.01 6.45
N LEU A 27 -4.18 -6.87 6.08
CA LEU A 27 -4.21 -8.28 6.46
C LEU A 27 -4.14 -8.45 7.98
N ALA A 28 -3.25 -7.72 8.67
CA ALA A 28 -3.17 -7.77 10.13
C ALA A 28 -4.47 -7.27 10.80
N MET A 29 -5.03 -6.16 10.33
CA MET A 29 -6.32 -5.66 10.80
C MET A 29 -7.44 -6.68 10.59
N SER A 30 -7.50 -7.31 9.40
CA SER A 30 -8.47 -8.36 9.08
C SER A 30 -8.40 -9.51 10.09
N THR A 31 -7.20 -10.05 10.35
CA THR A 31 -7.01 -11.13 11.33
C THR A 31 -7.41 -10.72 12.75
N TRP A 32 -7.14 -9.48 13.15
CA TRP A 32 -7.54 -9.00 14.46
C TRP A 32 -9.06 -8.86 14.57
N THR A 33 -9.73 -8.30 13.55
CA THR A 33 -11.19 -8.16 13.55
C THR A 33 -11.92 -9.50 13.49
N ASP A 34 -11.35 -10.49 12.80
CA ASP A 34 -11.87 -11.86 12.77
C ASP A 34 -11.82 -12.48 14.18
N GLY A 35 -10.68 -12.34 14.87
CA GLY A 35 -10.53 -12.75 16.28
C GLY A 35 -11.43 -12.00 17.27
N LYS A 36 -12.13 -10.94 16.84
CA LYS A 36 -13.16 -10.22 17.62
C LYS A 36 -14.59 -10.61 17.23
N ASN A 37 -14.78 -11.65 16.40
CA ASN A 37 -16.08 -12.05 15.86
C ASN A 37 -16.78 -10.94 15.07
N LEU A 38 -16.01 -10.15 14.29
CA LEU A 38 -16.52 -9.09 13.42
C LEU A 38 -16.31 -9.44 11.93
N PRO A 39 -17.00 -10.48 11.41
CA PRO A 39 -16.70 -11.07 10.11
C PRO A 39 -16.90 -10.11 8.93
N GLY A 40 -17.84 -9.17 9.02
CA GLY A 40 -18.03 -8.15 7.97
C GLY A 40 -16.84 -7.21 7.83
N ALA A 41 -16.27 -6.77 8.96
CA ALA A 41 -15.07 -5.94 8.96
C ALA A 41 -13.84 -6.74 8.49
N ALA A 42 -13.69 -7.97 8.96
CA ALA A 42 -12.61 -8.86 8.53
C ALA A 42 -12.62 -9.11 7.02
N GLY A 43 -13.80 -9.37 6.45
CA GLY A 43 -13.99 -9.55 5.01
C GLY A 43 -13.68 -8.28 4.23
N TRP A 44 -14.16 -7.12 4.68
CA TRP A 44 -13.85 -5.84 4.02
C TRP A 44 -12.34 -5.55 4.02
N LEU A 45 -11.66 -5.70 5.16
CA LEU A 45 -10.21 -5.51 5.27
C LEU A 45 -9.41 -6.52 4.44
N ARG A 46 -9.95 -7.73 4.25
CA ARG A 46 -9.36 -8.73 3.34
C ARG A 46 -9.43 -8.28 1.89
N LEU A 47 -10.55 -7.70 1.46
CA LEU A 47 -10.69 -7.12 0.12
C LEU A 47 -9.73 -5.94 -0.08
N GLN A 48 -9.55 -5.08 0.93
CA GLN A 48 -8.57 -4.00 0.87
C GLN A 48 -7.13 -4.52 0.76
N TRP A 49 -6.77 -5.60 1.47
CA TRP A 49 -5.48 -6.25 1.27
C TRP A 49 -5.28 -6.68 -0.20
N GLU A 50 -6.30 -7.26 -0.84
CA GLU A 50 -6.22 -7.66 -2.26
C GLU A 50 -6.08 -6.44 -3.19
N GLU A 51 -6.80 -5.36 -2.89
CA GLU A 51 -6.73 -4.10 -3.63
C GLU A 51 -5.32 -3.48 -3.59
N GLU A 52 -4.67 -3.46 -2.43
CA GLU A 52 -3.30 -2.94 -2.31
C GLU A 52 -2.24 -3.81 -3.00
N ILE A 53 -2.42 -5.14 -3.01
CA ILE A 53 -1.58 -6.03 -3.83
C ILE A 53 -1.75 -5.71 -5.31
N LEU A 54 -2.97 -5.42 -5.76
CA LEU A 54 -3.23 -4.98 -7.13
C LEU A 54 -2.56 -3.63 -7.44
N HIS A 55 -2.61 -2.66 -6.52
CA HIS A 55 -1.90 -1.38 -6.66
C HIS A 55 -0.38 -1.59 -6.81
N ALA A 56 0.23 -2.36 -5.91
CA ALA A 56 1.66 -2.68 -5.98
C ALA A 56 2.04 -3.33 -7.31
N THR A 57 1.26 -4.32 -7.76
CA THR A 57 1.53 -5.07 -8.98
C THR A 57 1.42 -4.19 -10.22
N LYS A 58 0.42 -3.30 -10.29
CA LYS A 58 0.30 -2.31 -11.39
C LYS A 58 1.54 -1.43 -11.51
N LEU A 59 2.12 -1.00 -10.39
CA LEU A 59 3.33 -0.17 -10.39
C LEU A 59 4.57 -0.98 -10.79
N ILE A 60 4.68 -2.24 -10.35
CA ILE A 60 5.74 -3.18 -10.75
C ILE A 60 5.74 -3.37 -12.27
N ASP A 61 4.57 -3.64 -12.84
CA ASP A 61 4.40 -3.84 -14.28
C ASP A 61 4.76 -2.56 -15.03
N TYR A 62 4.27 -1.41 -14.56
CA TYR A 62 4.59 -0.11 -15.16
C TYR A 62 6.09 0.19 -15.18
N ILE A 63 6.82 -0.03 -14.07
CA ILE A 63 8.28 0.15 -14.05
C ILE A 63 8.96 -0.74 -15.10
N SER A 64 8.53 -2.00 -15.19
CA SER A 64 9.09 -2.99 -16.12
C SER A 64 8.84 -2.61 -17.59
N GLU A 65 7.61 -2.21 -17.92
CA GLU A 65 7.22 -1.73 -19.26
C GLU A 65 8.01 -0.49 -19.70
N ARG A 66 8.41 0.35 -18.74
CA ARG A 66 9.22 1.56 -18.98
C ARG A 66 10.73 1.32 -18.91
N GLY A 67 11.16 0.05 -18.90
CA GLY A 67 12.58 -0.33 -18.91
C GLY A 67 13.33 0.02 -17.63
N GLY A 68 12.61 0.19 -16.52
CA GLY A 68 13.16 0.36 -15.19
C GLY A 68 13.47 -0.98 -14.51
N THR A 69 13.91 -0.92 -13.26
CA THR A 69 14.17 -2.11 -12.44
C THR A 69 13.42 -2.00 -11.14
N VAL A 70 12.74 -3.09 -10.77
CA VAL A 70 12.01 -3.19 -9.51
C VAL A 70 12.96 -3.66 -8.41
N SER A 71 12.90 -3.00 -7.26
CA SER A 71 13.67 -3.31 -6.05
C SER A 71 12.71 -3.37 -4.87
N LEU A 72 12.31 -4.59 -4.52
CA LEU A 72 11.46 -4.85 -3.36
C LEU A 72 12.29 -4.68 -2.08
N LYS A 73 11.70 -4.07 -1.05
CA LYS A 73 12.36 -3.80 0.22
C LYS A 73 11.74 -4.65 1.33
N ALA A 74 12.38 -4.61 2.50
CA ALA A 74 11.81 -5.23 3.68
C ALA A 74 10.49 -4.54 4.05
N ILE A 75 9.49 -5.34 4.43
CA ILE A 75 8.21 -4.86 4.94
C ILE A 75 8.26 -4.99 6.47
N ALA A 76 7.96 -3.90 7.17
CA ALA A 76 7.94 -3.90 8.62
C ALA A 76 6.79 -4.77 9.16
N LYS A 77 7.00 -5.35 10.35
CA LYS A 77 5.94 -6.07 11.04
C LYS A 77 4.80 -5.09 11.40
N PRO A 78 3.54 -5.37 11.01
CA PRO A 78 2.42 -4.50 11.32
C PRO A 78 2.02 -4.60 12.79
N ARG A 79 1.23 -3.63 13.23
CA ARG A 79 0.61 -3.62 14.55
C ARG A 79 -0.34 -4.84 14.70
N ALA A 80 -0.27 -5.52 15.85
CA ALA A 80 -1.02 -6.75 16.10
C ALA A 80 -2.29 -6.57 16.97
N THR A 81 -2.46 -5.41 17.62
CA THR A 81 -3.57 -5.18 18.55
C THR A 81 -4.16 -3.79 18.37
N TYR A 82 -5.49 -3.71 18.39
CA TYR A 82 -6.25 -2.46 18.21
C TYR A 82 -7.17 -2.25 19.41
N LYS A 83 -7.57 -0.99 19.66
CA LYS A 83 -8.43 -0.69 20.82
C LYS A 83 -9.85 -1.22 20.63
N ASP A 84 -10.44 -0.89 19.50
CA ASP A 84 -11.81 -1.22 19.10
C ASP A 84 -11.93 -1.10 17.57
N LEU A 85 -13.10 -1.39 17.01
CA LEU A 85 -13.33 -1.32 15.57
C LEU A 85 -13.17 0.10 15.01
N LEU A 86 -13.51 1.13 15.80
CA LEU A 86 -13.38 2.53 15.38
C LEU A 86 -11.90 2.93 15.28
N ASP A 87 -11.05 2.46 16.19
CA ASP A 87 -9.59 2.64 16.13
C ASP A 87 -8.99 2.02 14.86
N VAL A 88 -9.50 0.86 14.42
CA VAL A 88 -9.09 0.23 13.17
C VAL A 88 -9.37 1.15 11.98
N PHE A 89 -10.62 1.58 11.81
CA PHE A 89 -10.99 2.41 10.65
C PHE A 89 -10.39 3.82 10.69
N ARG A 90 -10.12 4.39 11.87
CA ARG A 90 -9.35 5.64 11.98
C ARG A 90 -7.91 5.47 11.50
N GLN A 91 -7.30 4.32 11.77
CA GLN A 91 -5.97 4.00 11.26
C GLN A 91 -5.98 3.78 9.75
N VAL A 92 -6.99 3.07 9.21
CA VAL A 92 -7.20 2.94 7.75
C VAL A 92 -7.28 4.32 7.10
N LEU A 93 -8.16 5.20 7.58
CA LEU A 93 -8.33 6.54 7.02
C LEU A 93 -7.01 7.33 7.02
N LYS A 94 -6.32 7.38 8.15
CA LYS A 94 -5.04 8.09 8.28
C LYS A 94 -3.98 7.50 7.34
N HIS A 95 -3.98 6.19 7.15
CA HIS A 95 -3.05 5.51 6.25
C HIS A 95 -3.32 5.89 4.80
N GLU A 96 -4.59 5.85 4.36
CA GLU A 96 -5.00 6.24 3.01
C GLU A 96 -4.75 7.71 2.68
N GLU A 97 -4.92 8.62 3.64
CA GLU A 97 -4.54 10.02 3.49
C GLU A 97 -3.03 10.16 3.20
N ALA A 98 -2.20 9.35 3.86
CA ALA A 98 -0.75 9.36 3.67
C ALA A 98 -0.33 8.74 2.34
N VAL A 99 -0.96 7.63 1.92
CA VAL A 99 -0.75 7.00 0.60
C VAL A 99 -1.14 7.97 -0.52
N THR A 100 -2.29 8.62 -0.39
CA THR A 100 -2.76 9.65 -1.34
C THR A 100 -1.77 10.79 -1.48
N ALA A 101 -1.26 11.31 -0.35
CA ALA A 101 -0.26 12.37 -0.38
C ALA A 101 1.06 11.93 -1.05
N ALA A 102 1.47 10.67 -0.87
CA ALA A 102 2.64 10.11 -1.53
C ALA A 102 2.47 10.02 -3.05
N ILE A 103 1.30 9.59 -3.53
CA ILE A 103 0.96 9.56 -4.95
C ILE A 103 0.95 10.96 -5.55
N ASN A 104 0.33 11.95 -4.88
CA ASN A 104 0.34 13.34 -5.35
C ASN A 104 1.77 13.89 -5.46
N THR A 105 2.62 13.57 -4.47
CA THR A 105 4.04 13.95 -4.51
C THR A 105 4.78 13.30 -5.70
N LEU A 106 4.45 12.05 -6.01
CA LEU A 106 5.01 11.35 -7.17
C LEU A 106 4.56 12.00 -8.48
N TYR A 107 3.27 12.30 -8.60
CA TYR A 107 2.71 13.00 -9.75
C TYR A 107 3.35 14.37 -9.99
N ASP A 108 3.52 15.16 -8.92
CA ASP A 108 4.18 16.47 -9.00
C ASP A 108 5.64 16.36 -9.46
N LYS A 109 6.34 15.29 -9.07
CA LYS A 109 7.72 15.02 -9.53
C LYS A 109 7.77 14.63 -11.00
N ALA A 110 6.77 13.88 -11.48
CA ALA A 110 6.71 13.42 -12.86
C ALA A 110 6.26 14.52 -13.85
N SER A 111 5.52 15.51 -13.35
CA SER A 111 4.97 16.61 -14.16
C SER A 111 5.94 17.78 -14.36
N ARG A 112 7.17 17.68 -13.86
CA ARG A 112 8.23 18.70 -13.95
C ARG A 112 9.40 18.18 -14.79
#